data_AF-A0A357GT00-F1
#
_entry.id   AF-A0A357GT00-F1
#
_cell.length_a   1.000
_cell.length_b   1.000
_cell.length_c   1.000
_cell.angle_alpha   90.00
_cell.angle_beta   90.00
_cell.angle_gamma   90.00
#
_symmetry.space_group_name_H-M   'P 1'
#
loop_
_entity.id
_entity.type
_entity.pdbx_description
1 polymer ?
#
loop_
_entity_poly.entity_id
_entity_poly.type
_entity_poly.pdbx_seq_one_letter_code
_entity_poly.pdbx_strand_id
1 'polypeptide(L)' 'MVAPVPFFVDRGTPMRILEEALALEKKGVNIDIVTYHLGRNIKEIDKSSKIKVYRVVRLLFWYN' A
#
# COMPACT_ATOMS: atom_id res chain seq x y z
N MET A 1 8.30 3.63 -1.19
CA MET A 1 7.32 4.41 -1.99
C MET A 1 6.37 5.13 -1.05
N VAL A 2 5.88 6.32 -1.44
CA VAL A 2 4.82 7.02 -0.70
C VAL A 2 3.55 6.97 -1.54
N ALA A 3 2.46 6.48 -0.95
CA ALA A 3 1.15 6.39 -1.58
C ALA A 3 0.20 7.33 -0.84
N PRO A 4 0.09 8.61 -1.28
CA PRO A 4 -0.76 9.62 -0.64
C PRO A 4 -2.23 9.46 -1.02
N VAL A 5 -2.72 8.22 -0.96
CA VAL A 5 -4.09 7.78 -1.27
C VAL A 5 -4.42 6.60 -0.35
N PRO A 6 -5.69 6.34 0.00
CA PRO A 6 -6.05 5.10 0.68
C PRO A 6 -5.56 3.89 -0.13
N PHE A 7 -4.70 3.09 0.45
CA PHE A 7 -4.08 1.94 -0.20
C PHE A 7 -4.12 0.76 0.77
N PHE A 8 -4.53 -0.45 0.39
CA PHE A 8 -5.01 -0.87 -0.92
C PHE A 8 -6.54 -0.77 -1.05
N VAL A 9 -7.03 -0.38 -2.22
CA VAL A 9 -8.46 -0.37 -2.61
C VAL A 9 -8.62 -0.83 -4.07
N ASP A 10 -9.75 -1.48 -4.39
CA ASP A 10 -9.95 -2.23 -5.65
C ASP A 10 -10.24 -1.34 -6.89
N ARG A 11 -9.61 -0.17 -7.01
CA ARG A 11 -9.76 0.73 -8.17
C ARG A 11 -8.75 1.87 -8.17
N GLY A 12 -8.55 2.47 -9.36
CA GLY A 12 -7.89 3.76 -9.53
C GLY A 12 -6.39 3.75 -9.22
N THR A 13 -5.85 4.90 -8.81
CA THR A 13 -4.42 5.11 -8.52
C THR A 13 -3.80 4.04 -7.60
N PRO A 14 -4.49 3.54 -6.55
CA PRO A 14 -4.00 2.44 -5.72
C PRO A 14 -3.64 1.16 -6.49
N MET A 15 -4.38 0.80 -7.54
CA MET A 15 -4.04 -0.36 -8.38
C MET A 15 -2.75 -0.13 -9.15
N ARG A 16 -2.56 1.07 -9.71
CA ARG A 16 -1.30 1.41 -10.39
C ARG A 16 -0.10 1.31 -9.45
N ILE A 17 -0.23 1.81 -8.22
CA ILE A 17 0.83 1.71 -7.20
C ILE A 17 1.14 0.25 -6.86
N LEU A 18 0.12 -0.60 -6.76
CA LEU A 18 0.31 -2.04 -6.53
C LEU A 18 1.07 -2.70 -7.69
N GLU A 19 0.65 -2.46 -8.93
CA GLU A 19 1.30 -3.04 -10.11
C GLU A 19 2.76 -2.58 -10.26
N GLU A 20 3.04 -1.30 -9.99
CA GLU A 20 4.42 -0.78 -9.96
C GLU A 20 5.26 -1.46 -8.87
N ALA A 21 4.70 -1.64 -7.66
CA ALA A 21 5.38 -2.32 -6.57
C ALA A 21 5.63 -3.80 -6.88
N LEU A 22 4.65 -4.52 -7.43
CA LEU A 22 4.80 -5.92 -7.86
C LEU A 22 5.83 -6.07 -8.98
N ALA A 23 5.87 -5.13 -9.92
CA ALA A 23 6.90 -5.13 -10.97
C ALA A 23 8.31 -4.94 -10.42
N LEU A 24 8.49 -4.09 -9.40
CA LEU A 24 9.76 -3.91 -8.70
C LEU A 24 10.14 -5.14 -7.85
N GLU A 25 9.16 -5.75 -7.18
CA GLU A 25 9.36 -6.95 -6.37
C GLU A 25 9.83 -8.13 -7.23
N LYS A 26 9.25 -8.31 -8.42
CA LYS A 26 9.70 -9.32 -9.40
C LYS A 26 11.15 -9.13 -9.84
N LYS A 27 11.68 -7.91 -9.74
CA LYS A 27 13.10 -7.60 -9.98
C LYS A 27 13.99 -7.80 -8.75
N GLY A 28 13.44 -8.33 -7.66
CA GLY A 28 14.17 -8.61 -6.41
C GLY A 28 14.27 -7.42 -5.46
N VAL A 29 13.56 -6.32 -5.71
CA VAL A 29 13.57 -5.14 -4.84
C VAL A 29 12.64 -5.38 -3.66
N ASN A 30 13.08 -5.01 -2.45
CA ASN A 30 12.20 -4.95 -1.27
C ASN A 30 11.50 -3.59 -1.24
N ILE A 31 10.16 -3.57 -1.16
CA ILE A 31 9.39 -2.34 -1.22
C ILE A 31 8.68 -2.09 0.11
N ASP A 32 8.96 -0.93 0.70
CA ASP A 32 8.17 -0.37 1.79
C ASP A 32 7.25 0.73 1.23
N ILE A 33 5.94 0.58 1.40
CA ILE A 33 4.92 1.57 1.01
C ILE A 33 4.42 2.28 2.27
N VAL A 34 4.56 3.60 2.32
CA VAL A 34 3.94 4.42 3.37
C VAL A 34 2.68 5.06 2.82
N THR A 35 1.55 4.91 3.53
CA THR A 35 0.23 5.35 3.07
C THR A 35 -0.65 5.84 4.22
N TYR A 36 -1.85 6.35 3.88
CA TYR A 36 -2.86 6.77 4.86
C TYR A 36 -3.33 5.60 5.75
N HIS A 37 -3.95 5.95 6.87
CA HIS A 37 -4.60 5.00 7.78
C HIS A 37 -5.72 4.18 7.11
N LEU A 38 -6.28 4.67 6.00
CA LEU A 38 -7.37 4.03 5.25
C LEU A 38 -6.88 3.04 4.19
N GLY A 39 -7.60 1.93 4.04
CA GLY A 39 -7.35 0.87 3.05
C GLY A 39 -7.06 -0.49 3.70
N ARG A 40 -6.62 -1.46 2.89
CA ARG A 40 -6.33 -2.86 3.31
C ARG A 40 -4.87 -3.24 3.13
N ASN A 41 -4.38 -4.25 3.86
CA ASN A 41 -3.00 -4.72 3.71
C ASN A 41 -2.85 -5.70 2.54
N ILE A 42 -1.73 -5.64 1.82
CA ILE A 42 -1.43 -6.58 0.72
C ILE A 42 -1.36 -8.02 1.23
N LYS A 43 -0.90 -8.25 2.46
CA LYS A 43 -0.82 -9.59 3.08
C LYS A 43 -2.17 -10.31 3.18
N GLU A 44 -3.28 -9.57 3.10
CA GLU A 44 -4.63 -10.15 3.06
C GLU A 44 -4.90 -10.83 1.71
N ILE A 45 -4.17 -10.46 0.66
CA ILE A 45 -4.32 -10.94 -0.72
C ILE A 45 -3.20 -11.92 -1.09
N ASP A 46 -1.96 -11.61 -0.72
CA ASP A 46 -0.80 -12.46 -0.97
C ASP A 46 0.16 -12.48 0.21
N LYS A 47 0.29 -13.65 0.86
CA LYS A 47 1.17 -13.85 2.01
C LYS A 47 2.65 -13.92 1.66
N SER A 48 2.98 -14.18 0.38
CA SER A 48 4.35 -14.36 -0.09
C SER A 48 5.03 -13.06 -0.54
N SER A 49 4.27 -11.97 -0.66
CA SER A 49 4.80 -10.68 -1.05
C SER A 49 5.79 -10.12 -0.01
N LYS A 50 6.92 -9.64 -0.50
CA LYS A 50 7.95 -8.85 0.17
C LYS A 50 7.58 -7.36 0.28
N ILE A 51 6.44 -6.94 -0.26
CA ILE A 51 5.93 -5.57 -0.10
C ILE A 51 5.40 -5.38 1.32
N LYS A 52 5.94 -4.41 2.05
CA LYS A 52 5.45 -4.01 3.37
C LYS A 52 4.67 -2.71 3.28
N VAL A 53 3.52 -2.67 3.92
CA VAL A 53 2.66 -1.47 3.96
C VAL A 53 2.70 -0.90 5.37
N TYR A 54 3.10 0.36 5.49
CA TYR A 54 3.12 1.15 6.70
C TYR A 54 2.05 2.22 6.61
N ARG A 55 1.23 2.32 7.66
CA ARG A 55 0.14 3.29 7.71
C ARG A 55 0.46 4.37 8.72
N VAL A 56 0.29 5.62 8.30
CA VAL A 56 0.33 6.74 9.25
C VAL A 56 -0.86 6.65 10.19
N VAL A 57 -0.68 7.07 11.43
CA VAL A 57 -1.75 7.09 12.44
C VAL A 57 -2.72 8.23 12.14
N ARG A 58 -4.01 7.97 12.33
CA ARG A 58 -5.03 9.03 12.34
C ARG A 58 -4.93 9.80 13.65
N LEU A 59 -4.33 10.99 13.59
CA LEU A 59 -4.20 11.86 14.77
C LEU A 59 -5.47 12.68 15.04
N LEU A 60 -6.28 12.93 14.02
CA LEU A 60 -7.43 13.82 14.08
C LEU A 60 -8.73 13.02 13.89
N PHE A 61 -9.54 12.94 14.94
CA PHE A 61 -10.67 12.01 15.01
C PHE A 61 -11.95 12.48 14.29
N TRP A 62 -11.96 13.67 13.70
CA TRP A 62 -13.18 14.32 13.19
C TRP A 62 -13.42 14.21 11.68
N TYR A 63 -12.53 13.59 10.90
CA TYR A 63 -12.75 13.41 9.45
C TYR A 63 -12.56 11.95 9.01
N ASN A 64 -13.36 11.52 8.02
CA ASN A 64 -13.33 10.20 7.39
C ASN A 64 -12.97 10.33 5.91
#